data_AF-A0A4Q2DNT4-F1
#
_entry.id   AF-A0A4Q2DNT4-F1
#
_cell.length_a   1.000
_cell.length_b   1.000
_cell.length_c   1.000
_cell.angle_alpha   90.00
_cell.angle_beta   90.00
_cell.angle_gamma   90.00
#
_symmetry.space_group_name_H-M   'P 1'
#
loop_
_entity.id
_entity.type
_entity.pdbx_description
1 polymer ?
#
loop_
_entity_poly.entity_id
_entity_poly.type
_entity_poly.pdbx_seq_one_letter_code
_entity_poly.pdbx_strand_id
1 'polypeptide(L)'
;MAEESPSNPPQIENVQPREQQHVGPEISSAPTPQPQNREELIGRARTFLTSPQIQGQDISAKRKFLVEKGLTEGEISGLLQGSAPRLPLIPPRTYPQPPPSNLPTLLLGLARLFSWIGIGSAALVFLYYRVLLPRIIQNAQARQALRVHHISLMTKLTESLSSYKDQQKEDFASLPKADPCRESPTFSRCKSVGQILKTFGETEPDFFSIPPVSLLRCAISDFSKRNTEGDPNPTAEEIFRVLEGRIPWLLTEEGYKLKKSLYETLLNCPLFIEEKPEKSEGTQEQPLVSTWKYAPPPPSTPSPLVQSIQSLSSAMPVPEKIRISPFQHVIQTLSEFTGYISSQVYIPYHPPPGGMGIVTSHSLSPAEEQLKREIRTLKGLVLNRKSFMPSIPRPGVFSPAPT
;
A
#
# COMPACT_ATOMS: atom_id res chain seq x y z
N MET A 1 30.95 44.32 -5.62
CA MET A 1 30.33 45.65 -5.62
C MET A 1 29.07 45.55 -4.78
N ALA A 2 29.02 46.28 -3.65
CA ALA A 2 27.91 46.39 -2.67
C ALA A 2 27.43 45.04 -2.06
N GLU A 3 27.52 44.75 -0.76
CA GLU A 3 27.03 45.50 0.43
C GLU A 3 25.52 45.80 0.31
N GLU A 4 24.63 45.46 1.24
CA GLU A 4 24.67 45.68 2.69
C GLU A 4 23.86 44.64 3.50
N SER A 5 24.23 44.46 4.76
CA SER A 5 23.35 43.97 5.84
C SER A 5 22.69 45.15 6.56
N PRO A 6 21.57 44.94 7.25
CA PRO A 6 21.55 45.27 8.68
C PRO A 6 20.94 44.12 9.52
N SER A 7 21.52 43.66 10.63
CA SER A 7 21.89 44.37 11.88
C SER A 7 20.74 44.50 12.87
N ASN A 8 20.73 43.56 13.82
CA ASN A 8 20.02 43.57 15.10
C ASN A 8 20.66 44.61 16.05
N PRO A 9 19.91 45.28 16.95
CA PRO A 9 20.40 45.51 18.33
C PRO A 9 19.23 45.46 19.39
N PRO A 10 19.40 45.76 20.70
CA PRO A 10 19.27 44.70 21.71
C PRO A 10 18.30 45.04 22.87
N GLN A 11 18.20 44.12 23.85
CA GLN A 11 17.65 44.42 25.18
C GLN A 11 18.61 45.34 25.97
N ILE A 12 18.06 46.25 26.79
CA ILE A 12 18.81 46.96 27.85
C ILE A 12 18.01 46.93 29.16
N GLU A 13 18.78 46.93 30.24
CA GLU A 13 18.43 46.57 31.61
C GLU A 13 18.20 47.80 32.52
N ASN A 14 17.42 47.56 33.57
CA ASN A 14 17.19 48.33 34.79
C ASN A 14 18.37 49.17 35.34
N VAL A 15 18.16 50.46 35.70
CA VAL A 15 18.84 51.16 36.82
C VAL A 15 17.94 52.26 37.42
N GLN A 16 17.85 52.28 38.76
CA GLN A 16 17.38 53.38 39.61
C GLN A 16 18.58 54.00 40.35
N PRO A 17 18.60 55.32 40.62
CA PRO A 17 19.26 55.76 41.87
C PRO A 17 18.51 56.84 42.68
N ARG A 18 19.04 57.01 43.89
CA ARG A 18 18.60 57.79 45.06
C ARG A 18 19.12 59.25 45.09
N GLU A 19 18.27 60.16 45.60
CA GLU A 19 18.40 60.86 46.90
C GLU A 19 19.63 61.77 47.24
N GLN A 20 19.40 62.78 48.12
CA GLN A 20 20.38 63.64 48.87
C GLN A 20 20.95 64.90 48.12
N GLN A 21 21.27 66.06 48.74
CA GLN A 21 21.21 66.57 50.14
C GLN A 21 21.41 68.12 50.27
N HIS A 22 20.99 68.71 51.42
CA HIS A 22 21.52 69.94 52.09
C HIS A 22 21.46 71.32 51.37
N VAL A 23 21.60 72.51 52.01
CA VAL A 23 22.24 72.98 53.28
C VAL A 23 21.39 74.05 54.02
N GLY A 24 21.64 74.32 55.32
CA GLY A 24 21.14 75.50 56.10
C GLY A 24 21.89 76.83 55.79
N PRO A 25 21.89 77.89 56.67
CA PRO A 25 22.00 77.80 58.15
C PRO A 25 21.24 78.87 59.02
N GLU A 26 21.19 78.65 60.36
CA GLU A 26 21.42 79.60 61.51
C GLU A 26 20.59 80.94 61.66
N ILE A 27 20.51 81.74 62.76
CA ILE A 27 20.94 81.67 64.20
C ILE A 27 20.06 82.61 65.10
N SER A 28 19.95 82.35 66.42
CA SER A 28 19.51 83.28 67.54
C SER A 28 18.09 83.92 67.54
N SER A 29 17.52 84.41 68.65
CA SER A 29 17.73 84.24 70.12
C SER A 29 16.47 84.75 70.88
N ALA A 30 16.30 84.42 72.17
CA ALA A 30 15.20 84.92 73.03
C ALA A 30 15.68 86.10 73.91
N PRO A 31 14.79 87.06 74.28
CA PRO A 31 14.09 86.94 75.58
C PRO A 31 12.65 87.50 75.65
N THR A 32 11.91 87.04 76.67
CA THR A 32 10.60 87.52 77.18
C THR A 32 10.81 88.52 78.36
N PRO A 33 9.76 89.09 79.02
CA PRO A 33 8.33 89.27 78.66
C PRO A 33 7.80 90.71 78.91
N GLN A 34 6.58 91.05 78.42
CA GLN A 34 5.51 91.81 79.14
C GLN A 34 4.22 91.97 78.27
N PRO A 35 3.05 92.38 78.84
CA PRO A 35 1.77 91.73 78.54
C PRO A 35 0.91 92.38 77.42
N GLN A 36 1.52 92.79 76.30
CA GLN A 36 0.78 93.13 75.07
C GLN A 36 0.72 91.98 74.05
N ASN A 37 1.51 90.92 74.28
CA ASN A 37 1.78 89.85 73.30
C ASN A 37 0.71 88.76 73.17
N ARG A 38 -0.42 88.79 73.89
CA ARG A 38 -1.36 87.64 73.87
C ARG A 38 -2.08 87.49 72.53
N GLU A 39 -2.52 88.59 71.93
CA GLU A 39 -3.11 88.58 70.59
C GLU A 39 -2.06 88.30 69.50
N GLU A 40 -0.83 88.78 69.67
CA GLU A 40 0.29 88.42 68.79
C GLU A 40 0.64 86.93 68.84
N LEU A 41 0.61 86.30 70.03
CA LEU A 41 0.83 84.87 70.19
C LEU A 41 -0.28 84.05 69.49
N ILE A 42 -1.54 84.48 69.62
CA ILE A 42 -2.67 83.88 68.90
C ILE A 42 -2.51 84.09 67.37
N GLY A 43 -2.04 85.26 66.94
CA GLY A 43 -1.72 85.56 65.55
C GLY A 43 -0.61 84.66 64.98
N ARG A 44 0.52 84.55 65.68
CA ARG A 44 1.63 83.66 65.32
C ARG A 44 1.21 82.19 65.33
N ALA A 45 0.36 81.77 66.28
CA ALA A 45 -0.22 80.43 66.32
C ALA A 45 -1.13 80.14 65.11
N ARG A 46 -1.93 81.12 64.64
CA ARG A 46 -2.71 81.00 63.39
C ARG A 46 -1.80 80.81 62.19
N THR A 47 -0.75 81.62 62.05
CA THR A 47 0.25 81.50 60.96
C THR A 47 1.02 80.18 61.01
N PHE A 48 1.34 79.69 62.21
CA PHE A 48 1.96 78.39 62.43
C PHE A 48 1.05 77.24 61.99
N LEU A 49 -0.24 77.27 62.37
CA LEU A 49 -1.23 76.26 61.98
C LEU A 49 -1.55 76.27 60.48
N THR A 50 -1.44 77.42 59.79
CA THR A 50 -1.59 77.49 58.33
C THR A 50 -0.32 77.15 57.54
N SER A 51 0.84 77.01 58.17
CA SER A 51 2.08 76.60 57.50
C SER A 51 1.97 75.17 56.93
N PRO A 52 2.31 74.94 55.64
CA PRO A 52 2.08 73.65 54.97
C PRO A 52 2.84 72.48 55.61
N GLN A 53 3.99 72.73 56.23
CA GLN A 53 4.78 71.72 56.95
C GLN A 53 4.09 71.20 58.21
N ILE A 54 3.23 72.03 58.82
CA ILE A 54 2.53 71.71 60.08
C ILE A 54 1.09 71.24 59.83
N GLN A 55 0.50 71.55 58.68
CA GLN A 55 -0.83 71.04 58.30
C GLN A 55 -0.90 69.50 58.40
N GLY A 56 0.13 68.79 57.94
CA GLY A 56 0.22 67.32 57.96
C GLY A 56 0.66 66.66 59.28
N GLN A 57 1.09 67.42 60.30
CA GLN A 57 1.41 66.83 61.61
C GLN A 57 0.14 66.41 62.38
N ASP A 58 0.30 65.49 63.34
CA ASP A 58 -0.80 65.06 64.20
C ASP A 58 -1.31 66.18 65.13
N ILE A 59 -2.61 66.18 65.41
CA ILE A 59 -3.30 67.18 66.22
C ILE A 59 -2.77 67.19 67.66
N SER A 60 -2.37 66.02 68.19
CA SER A 60 -1.80 65.92 69.54
C SER A 60 -0.46 66.66 69.67
N ALA A 61 0.39 66.59 68.63
CA ALA A 61 1.68 67.28 68.59
C ALA A 61 1.50 68.80 68.50
N LYS A 62 0.56 69.27 67.65
CA LYS A 62 0.20 70.70 67.55
C LYS A 62 -0.30 71.25 68.87
N ARG A 63 -1.17 70.50 69.58
CA ARG A 63 -1.65 70.87 70.93
C ARG A 63 -0.50 71.01 71.91
N LYS A 64 0.38 69.99 72.01
CA LYS A 64 1.55 70.02 72.91
C LYS A 64 2.45 71.23 72.64
N PHE A 65 2.78 71.49 71.37
CA PHE A 65 3.60 72.64 71.00
C PHE A 65 2.94 73.99 71.35
N LEU A 66 1.63 74.15 71.11
CA LEU A 66 0.93 75.39 71.47
C LEU A 66 0.80 75.59 72.98
N VAL A 67 0.61 74.52 73.77
CA VAL A 67 0.68 74.56 75.24
C VAL A 67 2.09 74.96 75.71
N GLU A 68 3.14 74.38 75.12
CA GLU A 68 4.54 74.73 75.42
C GLU A 68 4.88 76.19 75.07
N LYS A 69 4.22 76.77 74.05
CA LYS A 69 4.30 78.21 73.74
C LYS A 69 3.40 79.09 74.61
N GLY A 70 2.77 78.55 75.65
CA GLY A 70 2.04 79.29 76.67
C GLY A 70 0.61 79.69 76.27
N LEU A 71 0.01 79.06 75.26
CA LEU A 71 -1.41 79.25 74.96
C LEU A 71 -2.28 78.37 75.89
N THR A 72 -3.42 78.89 76.30
CA THR A 72 -4.37 78.19 77.18
C THR A 72 -5.18 77.17 76.38
N GLU A 73 -5.53 76.04 76.98
CA GLU A 73 -6.19 74.93 76.28
C GLU A 73 -7.54 75.30 75.62
N GLY A 74 -8.27 76.27 76.19
CA GLY A 74 -9.45 76.87 75.55
C GLY A 74 -9.16 77.68 74.28
N GLU A 75 -8.05 78.43 74.27
CA GLU A 75 -7.60 79.21 73.10
C GLU A 75 -7.12 78.27 71.99
N ILE A 76 -6.39 77.21 72.36
CA ILE A 76 -5.92 76.17 71.44
C ILE A 76 -7.11 75.42 70.81
N SER A 77 -8.14 75.12 71.60
CA SER A 77 -9.36 74.49 71.09
C SER A 77 -10.08 75.39 70.09
N GLY A 78 -10.23 76.70 70.40
CA GLY A 78 -10.78 77.68 69.46
C GLY A 78 -9.95 77.86 68.18
N LEU A 79 -8.62 77.81 68.27
CA LEU A 79 -7.74 77.90 67.11
C LEU A 79 -7.83 76.66 66.21
N LEU A 80 -7.83 75.45 66.78
CA LEU A 80 -7.95 74.20 66.03
C LEU A 80 -9.33 74.04 65.40
N GLN A 81 -10.39 74.51 66.07
CA GLN A 81 -11.75 74.51 65.54
C GLN A 81 -11.95 75.58 64.45
N GLY A 82 -11.32 76.75 64.59
CA GLY A 82 -11.29 77.80 63.58
C GLY A 82 -10.44 77.47 62.35
N SER A 83 -9.45 76.58 62.47
CA SER A 83 -8.65 76.06 61.37
C SER A 83 -9.24 74.78 60.77
N ALA A 84 -10.58 74.70 60.66
CA ALA A 84 -11.26 73.62 59.97
C ALA A 84 -10.69 73.44 58.54
N PRO A 85 -10.49 72.20 58.06
CA PRO A 85 -9.86 71.95 56.77
C PRO A 85 -10.64 72.67 55.67
N ARG A 86 -9.94 73.45 54.84
CA ARG A 86 -10.54 74.02 53.63
C ARG A 86 -11.04 72.86 52.77
N LEU A 87 -12.36 72.68 52.74
CA LEU A 87 -13.03 71.76 51.84
C LEU A 87 -12.48 72.01 50.42
N PRO A 88 -12.03 70.98 49.68
CA PRO A 88 -11.45 71.19 48.37
C PRO A 88 -12.49 71.90 47.50
N LEU A 89 -12.09 73.04 46.93
CA LEU A 89 -12.97 73.86 46.10
C LEU A 89 -13.29 73.02 44.86
N ILE A 90 -14.47 72.38 44.84
CA ILE A 90 -14.92 71.56 43.72
C ILE A 90 -14.96 72.49 42.50
N PRO A 91 -14.14 72.26 41.46
CA PRO A 91 -14.12 73.14 40.31
C PRO A 91 -15.49 73.15 39.63
N PRO A 92 -15.87 74.23 38.94
CA PRO A 92 -17.13 74.28 38.19
C PRO A 92 -17.23 73.06 37.28
N ARG A 93 -18.44 72.49 37.20
CA ARG A 93 -18.71 71.17 36.62
C ARG A 93 -18.64 71.15 35.09
N THR A 94 -17.48 71.49 34.54
CA THR A 94 -17.13 71.33 33.13
C THR A 94 -16.93 69.86 32.84
N TYR A 95 -18.02 69.17 32.49
CA TYR A 95 -17.90 67.90 31.77
C TYR A 95 -17.08 68.16 30.50
N PRO A 96 -16.01 67.38 30.24
CA PRO A 96 -15.33 67.48 28.96
C PRO A 96 -16.35 67.16 27.86
N GLN A 97 -16.40 67.99 26.83
CA GLN A 97 -17.27 67.76 25.68
C GLN A 97 -16.95 66.37 25.13
N PRO A 98 -17.95 65.47 24.95
CA PRO A 98 -17.67 64.11 24.51
C PRO A 98 -17.00 64.18 23.13
N PRO A 99 -15.91 63.42 22.91
CA PRO A 99 -15.20 63.44 21.63
C PRO A 99 -16.17 63.02 20.51
N PRO A 100 -16.04 63.60 19.30
CA PRO A 100 -16.90 63.25 18.17
C PRO A 100 -16.79 61.75 17.87
N SER A 101 -17.91 61.13 17.50
CA SER A 101 -17.98 59.68 17.35
C SER A 101 -17.12 59.18 16.19
N ASN A 102 -16.25 58.21 16.45
CA ASN A 102 -15.40 57.54 15.44
C ASN A 102 -16.17 56.49 14.60
N LEU A 103 -17.51 56.57 14.54
CA LEU A 103 -18.33 55.68 13.73
C LEU A 103 -18.11 55.82 12.21
N PRO A 104 -18.01 57.03 11.60
CA PRO A 104 -17.82 57.13 10.15
C PRO A 104 -16.42 56.67 9.72
N THR A 105 -15.40 56.86 10.55
CA THR A 105 -14.04 56.35 10.27
C THR A 105 -13.97 54.83 10.38
N LEU A 106 -14.67 54.23 11.36
CA LEU A 106 -14.81 52.77 11.45
C LEU A 106 -15.56 52.20 10.23
N LEU A 107 -16.71 52.77 9.87
CA LEU A 107 -17.48 52.35 8.69
C LEU A 107 -16.68 52.45 7.39
N LEU A 108 -15.91 53.52 7.21
CA LEU A 108 -15.06 53.70 6.03
C LEU A 108 -13.92 52.65 5.99
N GLY A 109 -13.30 52.34 7.13
CA GLY A 109 -12.31 51.27 7.24
C GLY A 109 -12.91 49.88 6.92
N LEU A 110 -14.13 49.63 7.40
CA LEU A 110 -14.84 48.36 7.22
C LEU A 110 -15.33 48.18 5.77
N ALA A 111 -15.81 49.25 5.12
CA ALA A 111 -16.09 49.28 3.69
C ALA A 111 -14.82 49.03 2.84
N ARG A 112 -13.67 49.60 3.24
CA ARG A 112 -12.39 49.35 2.57
C ARG A 112 -11.98 47.89 2.68
N LEU A 113 -12.11 47.27 3.86
CA LEU A 113 -11.85 45.82 4.05
C LEU A 113 -12.73 44.96 3.14
N PHE A 114 -14.04 45.24 3.08
CA PHE A 114 -14.93 44.52 2.16
C PHE A 114 -14.58 44.73 0.69
N SER A 115 -14.09 45.91 0.30
CA SER A 115 -13.59 46.14 -1.07
C SER A 115 -12.37 45.26 -1.41
N TRP A 116 -11.40 45.14 -0.50
CA TRP A 116 -10.25 44.24 -0.69
C TRP A 116 -10.67 42.77 -0.77
N ILE A 117 -11.60 42.33 0.10
CA ILE A 117 -12.12 40.96 0.08
C ILE A 117 -12.93 40.69 -1.20
N GLY A 118 -13.75 41.63 -1.64
CA GLY A 118 -14.53 41.55 -2.87
C GLY A 118 -13.64 41.45 -4.12
N ILE A 119 -12.63 42.30 -4.24
CA ILE A 119 -11.68 42.28 -5.36
C ILE A 119 -10.83 40.99 -5.32
N GLY A 120 -10.33 40.60 -4.15
CA GLY A 120 -9.52 39.38 -3.98
C GLY A 120 -10.29 38.11 -4.32
N SER A 121 -11.54 37.98 -3.86
CA SER A 121 -12.41 36.85 -4.19
C SER A 121 -12.80 36.82 -5.67
N ALA A 122 -13.14 37.97 -6.28
CA ALA A 122 -13.42 38.06 -7.71
C ALA A 122 -12.19 37.65 -8.55
N ALA A 123 -10.99 38.08 -8.18
CA ALA A 123 -9.75 37.70 -8.85
C ALA A 123 -9.45 36.19 -8.72
N LEU A 124 -9.70 35.60 -7.54
CA LEU A 124 -9.52 34.17 -7.31
C LEU A 124 -10.54 33.33 -8.11
N VAL A 125 -11.80 33.76 -8.18
CA VAL A 125 -12.84 33.14 -9.02
C VAL A 125 -12.45 33.23 -10.51
N PHE A 126 -11.96 34.39 -10.97
CA PHE A 126 -11.50 34.56 -12.34
C PHE A 126 -10.31 33.63 -12.68
N LEU A 127 -9.33 33.51 -11.78
CA LEU A 127 -8.20 32.59 -11.94
C LEU A 127 -8.66 31.13 -11.97
N TYR A 128 -9.61 30.75 -11.10
CA TYR A 128 -10.20 29.41 -11.08
C TYR A 128 -10.85 29.05 -12.43
N TYR A 129 -11.78 29.89 -12.91
CA TYR A 129 -12.49 29.62 -14.17
C TYR A 129 -11.58 29.71 -15.41
N ARG A 130 -10.61 30.63 -15.44
CA ARG A 130 -9.80 30.88 -16.64
C ARG A 130 -8.52 30.05 -16.74
N VAL A 131 -7.97 29.56 -15.62
CA VAL A 131 -6.68 28.83 -15.61
C VAL A 131 -6.80 27.42 -15.02
N LEU A 132 -7.45 27.24 -13.88
CA LEU A 132 -7.50 25.92 -13.22
C LEU A 132 -8.51 25.00 -13.92
N LEU A 133 -9.73 25.46 -14.13
CA LEU A 133 -10.82 24.67 -14.73
C LEU A 133 -10.45 24.08 -16.11
N PRO A 134 -9.91 24.83 -17.10
CA PRO A 134 -9.53 24.24 -18.39
C PRO A 134 -8.40 23.20 -18.26
N ARG A 135 -7.43 23.40 -17.36
CA ARG A 135 -6.36 22.41 -17.11
C ARG A 135 -6.89 21.12 -16.48
N ILE A 136 -7.86 21.23 -15.56
CA ILE A 136 -8.53 20.07 -14.94
C ILE A 136 -9.30 19.29 -16.01
N ILE A 137 -10.06 19.97 -16.88
CA ILE A 137 -10.81 19.34 -17.97
C ILE A 137 -9.87 18.64 -18.97
N GLN A 138 -8.79 19.31 -19.41
CA GLN A 138 -7.81 18.70 -20.33
C GLN A 138 -7.17 17.43 -19.73
N ASN A 139 -6.80 17.45 -18.45
CA ASN A 139 -6.24 16.28 -17.77
C ASN A 139 -7.27 15.14 -17.62
N ALA A 140 -8.53 15.47 -17.29
CA ALA A 140 -9.62 14.50 -17.24
C ALA A 140 -9.89 13.85 -18.61
N GLN A 141 -9.94 14.65 -19.68
CA GLN A 141 -10.10 14.17 -21.05
C GLN A 141 -8.93 13.29 -21.51
N ALA A 142 -7.68 13.69 -21.24
CA ALA A 142 -6.50 12.90 -21.56
C ALA A 142 -6.50 11.53 -20.84
N ARG A 143 -6.86 11.50 -19.55
CA ARG A 143 -7.03 10.26 -18.78
C ARG A 143 -8.14 9.38 -19.33
N GLN A 144 -9.27 9.97 -19.75
CA GLN A 144 -10.37 9.23 -20.36
C GLN A 144 -9.98 8.64 -21.71
N ALA A 145 -9.30 9.40 -22.57
CA ALA A 145 -8.79 8.93 -23.85
C ALA A 145 -7.82 7.75 -23.68
N LEU A 146 -6.89 7.84 -22.73
CA LEU A 146 -5.97 6.74 -22.40
C LEU A 146 -6.73 5.48 -21.93
N ARG A 147 -7.73 5.63 -21.05
CA ARG A 147 -8.56 4.49 -20.61
C ARG A 147 -9.32 3.85 -21.77
N VAL A 148 -9.94 4.65 -22.64
CA VAL A 148 -10.66 4.14 -23.83
C VAL A 148 -9.70 3.41 -24.78
N HIS A 149 -8.50 3.96 -24.99
CA HIS A 149 -7.46 3.31 -25.80
C HIS A 149 -7.01 1.96 -25.19
N HIS A 150 -6.77 1.90 -23.88
CA HIS A 150 -6.39 0.66 -23.18
C HIS A 150 -7.50 -0.40 -23.28
N ILE A 151 -8.76 0.00 -23.09
CA ILE A 151 -9.92 -0.90 -23.26
C ILE A 151 -9.96 -1.42 -24.71
N SER A 152 -9.79 -0.54 -25.71
CA SER A 152 -9.77 -0.93 -27.13
C SER A 152 -8.62 -1.87 -27.50
N LEU A 153 -7.44 -1.72 -26.88
CA LEU A 153 -6.33 -2.67 -27.05
C LEU A 153 -6.65 -4.04 -26.42
N MET A 154 -7.24 -4.06 -25.23
CA MET A 154 -7.63 -5.31 -24.56
C MET A 154 -8.75 -6.05 -25.30
N THR A 155 -9.73 -5.34 -25.89
CA THR A 155 -10.75 -5.98 -26.74
C THR A 155 -10.12 -6.57 -28.00
N LYS A 156 -9.24 -5.83 -28.70
CA LYS A 156 -8.51 -6.32 -29.89
C LYS A 156 -7.64 -7.54 -29.58
N LEU A 157 -6.95 -7.55 -28.43
CA LEU A 157 -6.16 -8.70 -27.97
C LEU A 157 -7.08 -9.90 -27.73
N THR A 158 -8.21 -9.71 -27.05
CA THR A 158 -9.19 -10.77 -26.77
C THR A 158 -9.76 -11.35 -28.06
N GLU A 159 -10.12 -10.48 -29.02
CA GLU A 159 -10.60 -10.84 -30.36
C GLU A 159 -9.55 -11.64 -31.16
N SER A 160 -8.27 -11.20 -31.13
CA SER A 160 -7.17 -11.95 -31.76
C SER A 160 -6.89 -13.30 -31.10
N LEU A 161 -7.12 -13.43 -29.79
CA LEU A 161 -6.98 -14.70 -29.07
C LEU A 161 -8.15 -15.64 -29.33
N SER A 162 -9.38 -15.13 -29.51
CA SER A 162 -10.50 -15.97 -29.93
C SER A 162 -10.30 -16.47 -31.36
N SER A 163 -9.98 -15.59 -32.32
CA SER A 163 -9.78 -16.00 -33.72
C SER A 163 -8.60 -16.97 -33.87
N TYR A 164 -7.48 -16.75 -33.19
CA TYR A 164 -6.37 -17.71 -33.19
C TYR A 164 -6.76 -19.05 -32.55
N LYS A 165 -7.57 -19.07 -31.48
CA LYS A 165 -8.07 -20.31 -30.88
C LYS A 165 -9.04 -21.06 -31.80
N ASP A 166 -9.86 -20.34 -32.55
CA ASP A 166 -10.82 -20.96 -33.47
C ASP A 166 -10.11 -21.50 -34.71
N GLN A 167 -9.17 -20.74 -35.29
CA GLN A 167 -8.25 -21.25 -36.31
C GLN A 167 -7.47 -22.48 -35.83
N GLN A 168 -6.94 -22.45 -34.60
CA GLN A 168 -6.25 -23.59 -34.00
C GLN A 168 -7.16 -24.82 -33.87
N LYS A 169 -8.47 -24.66 -33.59
CA LYS A 169 -9.42 -25.79 -33.58
C LYS A 169 -9.66 -26.34 -34.99
N GLU A 170 -9.75 -25.47 -35.99
CA GLU A 170 -9.90 -25.88 -37.40
C GLU A 170 -8.66 -26.67 -37.87
N ASP A 171 -7.47 -26.16 -37.59
CA ASP A 171 -6.20 -26.84 -37.86
C ASP A 171 -6.13 -28.20 -37.13
N PHE A 172 -6.47 -28.25 -35.84
CA PHE A 172 -6.53 -29.51 -35.08
C PHE A 172 -7.65 -30.47 -35.53
N ALA A 173 -8.72 -29.98 -36.17
CA ALA A 173 -9.76 -30.84 -36.73
C ALA A 173 -9.27 -31.59 -37.98
N SER A 174 -8.28 -31.04 -38.70
CA SER A 174 -7.62 -31.71 -39.82
C SER A 174 -6.60 -32.78 -39.37
N LEU A 175 -6.07 -32.67 -38.15
CA LEU A 175 -5.08 -33.60 -37.63
C LEU A 175 -5.73 -34.93 -37.21
N PRO A 176 -5.06 -36.07 -37.45
CA PRO A 176 -5.52 -37.35 -36.94
C PRO A 176 -5.70 -37.29 -35.42
N LYS A 177 -6.95 -37.41 -34.95
CA LYS A 177 -7.24 -37.48 -33.51
C LYS A 177 -6.48 -38.66 -32.94
N ALA A 178 -5.81 -38.46 -31.80
CA ALA A 178 -5.18 -39.57 -31.10
C ALA A 178 -6.25 -40.62 -30.77
N ASP A 179 -6.02 -41.87 -31.16
CA ASP A 179 -7.00 -42.93 -30.93
C ASP A 179 -7.34 -43.00 -29.43
N PRO A 180 -8.61 -42.89 -29.03
CA PRO A 180 -8.99 -42.93 -27.61
C PRO A 180 -8.65 -44.29 -26.96
N CYS A 181 -8.44 -45.31 -27.80
CA CYS A 181 -7.99 -46.64 -27.43
C CYS A 181 -6.47 -46.79 -27.26
N ARG A 182 -5.66 -45.76 -27.53
CA ARG A 182 -4.20 -45.89 -27.56
C ARG A 182 -3.64 -46.04 -26.15
N GLU A 183 -3.23 -47.25 -25.81
CA GLU A 183 -2.55 -47.53 -24.54
C GLU A 183 -1.25 -46.72 -24.40
N SER A 184 -1.01 -46.21 -23.20
CA SER A 184 0.29 -45.63 -22.84
C SER A 184 1.40 -46.69 -22.95
N PRO A 185 2.59 -46.36 -23.51
CA PRO A 185 3.68 -47.32 -23.68
C PRO A 185 4.22 -47.87 -22.36
N THR A 186 3.93 -47.24 -21.21
CA THR A 186 4.27 -47.77 -19.88
C THR A 186 3.45 -49.02 -19.55
N PHE A 187 2.13 -48.98 -19.78
CA PHE A 187 1.20 -50.04 -19.41
C PHE A 187 1.02 -51.11 -20.50
N SER A 188 1.38 -50.80 -21.76
CA SER A 188 1.33 -51.77 -22.88
C SER A 188 2.15 -53.04 -22.63
N ARG A 189 3.18 -52.97 -21.78
CA ARG A 189 4.02 -54.11 -21.38
C ARG A 189 3.44 -54.96 -20.26
N CYS A 190 2.50 -54.43 -19.47
CA CYS A 190 1.86 -55.15 -18.38
C CYS A 190 0.90 -56.21 -18.93
N LYS A 191 1.00 -57.45 -18.44
CA LYS A 191 0.13 -58.58 -18.77
C LYS A 191 -0.80 -59.00 -17.63
N SER A 192 -0.89 -58.21 -16.56
CA SER A 192 -1.77 -58.44 -15.42
C SER A 192 -2.07 -57.16 -14.67
N VAL A 193 -3.20 -57.12 -13.97
CA VAL A 193 -3.60 -55.96 -13.13
C VAL A 193 -2.57 -55.75 -12.03
N GLY A 194 -2.07 -56.84 -11.44
CA GLY A 194 -1.00 -56.79 -10.44
C GLY A 194 0.35 -56.27 -10.98
N GLN A 195 0.62 -56.38 -12.29
CA GLN A 195 1.79 -55.72 -12.90
C GLN A 195 1.59 -54.22 -13.06
N ILE A 196 0.37 -53.77 -13.43
CA ILE A 196 0.05 -52.32 -13.46
C ILE A 196 0.25 -51.72 -12.07
N LEU A 197 -0.33 -52.31 -11.02
CA LEU A 197 -0.18 -51.81 -9.65
C LEU A 197 1.29 -51.70 -9.21
N LYS A 198 2.15 -52.67 -9.59
CA LYS A 198 3.59 -52.62 -9.32
C LYS A 198 4.33 -51.47 -10.01
N THR A 199 3.80 -50.91 -11.11
CA THR A 199 4.45 -49.77 -11.78
C THR A 199 4.25 -48.42 -11.07
N PHE A 200 3.31 -48.34 -10.11
CA PHE A 200 3.06 -47.12 -9.33
C PHE A 200 3.93 -47.00 -8.05
N GLY A 201 4.68 -48.05 -7.69
CA GLY A 201 5.54 -48.05 -6.51
C GLY A 201 4.78 -48.17 -5.19
N GLU A 202 5.39 -47.69 -4.11
CA GLU A 202 4.81 -47.67 -2.75
C GLU A 202 3.89 -46.46 -2.50
N THR A 203 3.97 -45.44 -3.36
CA THR A 203 3.08 -44.26 -3.33
C THR A 203 1.66 -44.63 -3.72
N GLU A 204 0.68 -44.00 -3.07
CA GLU A 204 -0.75 -44.19 -3.36
C GLU A 204 -1.01 -44.01 -4.87
N PRO A 205 -1.45 -45.05 -5.59
CA PRO A 205 -1.57 -44.99 -7.04
C PRO A 205 -2.74 -44.08 -7.44
N ASP A 206 -2.45 -43.03 -8.21
CA ASP A 206 -3.50 -42.25 -8.87
C ASP A 206 -4.16 -43.11 -9.97
N PHE A 207 -5.23 -43.81 -9.60
CA PHE A 207 -5.98 -44.68 -10.50
C PHE A 207 -6.60 -43.93 -11.68
N PHE A 208 -6.81 -42.61 -11.60
CA PHE A 208 -7.33 -41.81 -12.72
C PHE A 208 -6.28 -41.58 -13.82
N SER A 209 -4.98 -41.75 -13.49
CA SER A 209 -3.89 -41.71 -14.48
C SER A 209 -3.77 -43.01 -15.32
N ILE A 210 -4.45 -44.09 -14.92
CA ILE A 210 -4.40 -45.38 -15.62
C ILE A 210 -5.36 -45.37 -16.81
N PRO A 211 -4.90 -45.60 -18.06
CA PRO A 211 -5.78 -45.74 -19.20
C PRO A 211 -6.75 -46.92 -19.01
N PRO A 212 -8.08 -46.71 -19.15
CA PRO A 212 -9.07 -47.75 -18.89
C PRO A 212 -8.88 -48.99 -19.78
N VAL A 213 -8.42 -48.78 -21.02
CA VAL A 213 -8.09 -49.84 -21.99
C VAL A 213 -7.06 -50.83 -21.42
N SER A 214 -5.94 -50.33 -20.88
CA SER A 214 -4.88 -51.17 -20.33
C SER A 214 -5.36 -51.98 -19.13
N LEU A 215 -6.23 -51.39 -18.30
CA LEU A 215 -6.79 -52.02 -17.11
C LEU A 215 -7.79 -53.13 -17.47
N LEU A 216 -8.67 -52.90 -18.45
CA LEU A 216 -9.57 -53.92 -19.02
C LEU A 216 -8.80 -55.06 -19.69
N ARG A 217 -7.81 -54.75 -20.55
CA ARG A 217 -6.97 -55.76 -21.21
C ARG A 217 -6.26 -56.65 -20.19
N CYS A 218 -5.68 -56.05 -19.16
CA CYS A 218 -5.05 -56.78 -18.07
C CYS A 218 -6.05 -57.65 -17.29
N ALA A 219 -7.26 -57.16 -17.01
CA ALA A 219 -8.30 -57.93 -16.31
C ALA A 219 -8.78 -59.15 -17.12
N ILE A 220 -9.09 -58.98 -18.41
CA ILE A 220 -9.45 -60.09 -19.32
C ILE A 220 -8.30 -61.12 -19.36
N SER A 221 -7.06 -60.65 -19.47
CA SER A 221 -5.89 -61.54 -19.49
C SER A 221 -5.60 -62.22 -18.15
N ASP A 222 -6.08 -61.70 -17.02
CA ASP A 222 -5.97 -62.35 -15.71
C ASP A 222 -7.13 -63.32 -15.45
N PHE A 223 -8.31 -63.05 -16.01
CA PHE A 223 -9.42 -64.02 -16.03
C PHE A 223 -9.03 -65.26 -16.84
N SER A 224 -8.48 -65.10 -18.06
CA SER A 224 -8.08 -66.24 -18.90
C SER A 224 -6.92 -67.08 -18.34
N LYS A 225 -6.13 -66.53 -17.41
CA LYS A 225 -5.14 -67.32 -16.63
C LYS A 225 -5.76 -68.09 -15.47
N ARG A 226 -6.94 -67.68 -15.00
CA ARG A 226 -7.66 -68.31 -13.89
C ARG A 226 -8.59 -69.41 -14.38
N ASN A 227 -9.27 -69.19 -15.51
CA ASN A 227 -10.18 -70.16 -16.10
C ASN A 227 -9.47 -70.98 -17.19
N THR A 228 -8.69 -71.97 -16.76
CA THR A 228 -7.93 -72.86 -17.66
C THR A 228 -8.81 -73.97 -18.27
N GLU A 229 -10.04 -74.15 -17.80
CA GLU A 229 -10.87 -75.34 -18.08
C GLU A 229 -11.86 -75.18 -19.25
N GLY A 230 -11.71 -74.14 -20.07
CA GLY A 230 -12.24 -74.12 -21.43
C GLY A 230 -13.40 -73.17 -21.72
N ASP A 231 -13.91 -72.40 -20.76
CA ASP A 231 -14.89 -71.35 -21.06
C ASP A 231 -14.22 -70.20 -21.85
N PRO A 232 -14.76 -69.81 -23.02
CA PRO A 232 -13.97 -69.07 -24.01
C PRO A 232 -13.73 -67.59 -23.70
N ASN A 233 -14.65 -66.88 -23.03
CA ASN A 233 -14.53 -65.44 -22.76
C ASN A 233 -15.30 -65.01 -21.50
N PRO A 234 -14.82 -64.02 -20.73
CA PRO A 234 -15.52 -63.49 -19.57
C PRO A 234 -16.73 -62.60 -19.93
N THR A 235 -17.72 -62.60 -19.03
CA THR A 235 -18.80 -61.61 -18.95
C THR A 235 -18.28 -60.27 -18.43
N ALA A 236 -18.91 -59.14 -18.80
CA ALA A 236 -18.57 -57.83 -18.26
C ALA A 236 -18.56 -57.79 -16.71
N GLU A 237 -19.57 -58.37 -16.06
CA GLU A 237 -19.62 -58.52 -14.60
C GLU A 237 -18.42 -59.29 -14.02
N GLU A 238 -17.95 -60.33 -14.69
CA GLU A 238 -16.82 -61.14 -14.24
C GLU A 238 -15.49 -60.38 -14.35
N ILE A 239 -15.32 -59.58 -15.41
CA ILE A 239 -14.21 -58.63 -15.56
C ILE A 239 -14.23 -57.66 -14.37
N PHE A 240 -15.39 -57.08 -14.04
CA PHE A 240 -15.51 -56.18 -12.88
C PHE A 240 -15.27 -56.88 -11.55
N ARG A 241 -15.72 -58.12 -11.34
CA ARG A 241 -15.40 -58.91 -10.13
C ARG A 241 -13.89 -59.20 -10.00
N VAL A 242 -13.20 -59.48 -11.09
CA VAL A 242 -11.72 -59.61 -11.10
C VAL A 242 -11.05 -58.30 -10.73
N LEU A 243 -11.57 -57.16 -11.20
CA LEU A 243 -11.04 -55.83 -10.87
C LEU A 243 -11.31 -55.43 -9.42
N GLU A 244 -12.53 -55.60 -8.92
CA GLU A 244 -12.92 -55.34 -7.52
C GLU A 244 -12.09 -56.18 -6.54
N GLY A 245 -11.83 -57.45 -6.89
CA GLY A 245 -10.95 -58.33 -6.10
C GLY A 245 -9.45 -57.99 -6.15
N ARG A 246 -9.01 -57.12 -7.06
CA ARG A 246 -7.62 -56.62 -7.15
C ARG A 246 -7.46 -55.18 -6.69
N ILE A 247 -8.53 -54.38 -6.77
CA ILE A 247 -8.57 -52.95 -6.48
C ILE A 247 -9.80 -52.70 -5.59
N PRO A 248 -9.70 -52.89 -4.26
CA PRO A 248 -10.85 -52.75 -3.35
C PRO A 248 -11.50 -51.35 -3.39
N TRP A 249 -10.72 -50.32 -3.74
CA TRP A 249 -11.20 -48.95 -3.92
C TRP A 249 -12.29 -48.80 -5.00
N LEU A 250 -12.43 -49.75 -5.94
CA LEU A 250 -13.45 -49.69 -6.99
C LEU A 250 -14.90 -49.72 -6.44
N LEU A 251 -15.07 -50.12 -5.18
CA LEU A 251 -16.35 -50.12 -4.45
C LEU A 251 -16.74 -48.74 -3.87
N THR A 252 -15.86 -47.74 -3.94
CA THR A 252 -16.15 -46.37 -3.48
C THR A 252 -16.94 -45.54 -4.50
N GLU A 253 -17.49 -44.39 -4.07
CA GLU A 253 -18.19 -43.46 -4.97
C GLU A 253 -17.30 -42.95 -6.12
N GLU A 254 -16.00 -42.79 -5.87
CA GLU A 254 -15.02 -42.44 -6.91
C GLU A 254 -14.74 -43.64 -7.83
N GLY A 255 -14.62 -44.84 -7.25
CA GLY A 255 -14.55 -46.11 -7.98
C GLY A 255 -15.70 -46.30 -8.97
N TYR A 256 -16.91 -45.85 -8.62
CA TYR A 256 -18.06 -45.90 -9.53
C TYR A 256 -17.88 -45.05 -10.81
N LYS A 257 -17.23 -43.87 -10.72
CA LYS A 257 -16.91 -43.05 -11.90
C LYS A 257 -15.93 -43.77 -12.83
N LEU A 258 -14.91 -44.42 -12.26
CA LEU A 258 -13.96 -45.23 -13.01
C LEU A 258 -14.65 -46.47 -13.62
N LYS A 259 -15.51 -47.15 -12.86
CA LYS A 259 -16.31 -48.30 -13.35
C LYS A 259 -17.21 -47.91 -14.54
N LYS A 260 -17.84 -46.73 -14.50
CA LYS A 260 -18.59 -46.18 -15.63
C LYS A 260 -17.69 -45.90 -16.84
N SER A 261 -16.53 -45.26 -16.64
CA SER A 261 -15.57 -44.97 -17.71
C SER A 261 -14.99 -46.26 -18.34
N LEU A 262 -14.74 -47.29 -17.54
CA LEU A 262 -14.34 -48.62 -18.00
C LEU A 262 -15.43 -49.27 -18.85
N TYR A 263 -16.70 -49.20 -18.42
CA TYR A 263 -17.82 -49.72 -19.20
C TYR A 263 -18.02 -48.96 -20.52
N GLU A 264 -17.95 -47.62 -20.48
CA GLU A 264 -17.96 -46.77 -21.70
C GLU A 264 -16.78 -47.08 -22.62
N THR A 265 -15.59 -47.36 -22.08
CA THR A 265 -14.41 -47.75 -22.87
C THR A 265 -14.61 -49.11 -23.53
N LEU A 266 -15.18 -50.07 -22.79
CA LEU A 266 -15.48 -51.42 -23.27
C LEU A 266 -16.52 -51.42 -24.40
N LEU A 267 -17.50 -50.50 -24.36
CA LEU A 267 -18.47 -50.31 -25.45
C LEU A 267 -17.93 -49.52 -26.65
N ASN A 268 -17.15 -48.45 -26.42
CA ASN A 268 -16.74 -47.52 -27.48
C ASN A 268 -15.42 -47.91 -28.18
N CYS A 269 -14.62 -48.81 -27.60
CA CYS A 269 -13.28 -49.11 -28.10
C CYS A 269 -13.25 -50.39 -28.95
N PRO A 270 -12.92 -50.33 -30.26
CA PRO A 270 -12.95 -51.50 -31.16
C PRO A 270 -11.90 -52.58 -30.87
N LEU A 271 -11.07 -52.42 -29.83
CA LEU A 271 -10.18 -53.46 -29.32
C LEU A 271 -10.90 -54.50 -28.45
N PHE A 272 -12.10 -54.19 -27.96
CA PHE A 272 -12.95 -55.12 -27.23
C PHE A 272 -14.09 -55.56 -28.14
N ILE A 273 -14.13 -56.84 -28.46
CA ILE A 273 -15.17 -57.44 -29.31
C ILE A 273 -16.20 -58.10 -28.39
N GLU A 274 -17.46 -57.71 -28.57
CA GLU A 274 -18.63 -58.35 -27.95
C GLU A 274 -18.95 -59.64 -28.71
N GLU A 275 -18.49 -60.79 -28.21
CA GLU A 275 -18.88 -62.09 -28.73
C GLU A 275 -20.23 -62.47 -28.08
N LYS A 276 -21.32 -62.11 -28.78
CA LYS A 276 -22.66 -62.55 -28.44
C LYS A 276 -22.78 -64.06 -28.70
N PRO A 277 -23.20 -64.87 -27.73
CA PRO A 277 -23.30 -66.32 -27.94
C PRO A 277 -24.24 -66.62 -29.11
N GLU A 278 -23.73 -67.36 -30.10
CA GLU A 278 -24.57 -67.90 -31.17
C GLU A 278 -25.65 -68.79 -30.54
N LYS A 279 -26.90 -68.61 -30.98
CA LYS A 279 -28.03 -69.36 -30.43
C LYS A 279 -27.97 -70.81 -30.91
N SER A 280 -27.28 -71.66 -30.16
CA SER A 280 -27.41 -73.11 -30.28
C SER A 280 -28.89 -73.49 -30.13
N GLU A 281 -29.52 -73.98 -31.20
CA GLU A 281 -30.98 -74.01 -31.40
C GLU A 281 -31.77 -75.01 -30.51
N GLY A 282 -31.20 -75.48 -29.38
CA GLY A 282 -31.68 -76.69 -28.69
C GLY A 282 -31.92 -76.65 -27.17
N THR A 283 -31.57 -75.59 -26.44
CA THR A 283 -31.59 -75.64 -24.95
C THR A 283 -32.15 -74.36 -24.29
N GLN A 284 -32.79 -74.56 -23.13
CA GLN A 284 -33.72 -73.64 -22.45
C GLN A 284 -33.18 -72.25 -22.08
N GLU A 285 -34.15 -71.33 -21.96
CA GLU A 285 -34.16 -69.91 -21.58
C GLU A 285 -33.16 -69.41 -20.49
N GLN A 286 -31.86 -69.56 -20.71
CA GLN A 286 -30.86 -68.76 -19.98
C GLN A 286 -30.74 -67.36 -20.60
N PRO A 287 -30.54 -66.30 -19.79
CA PRO A 287 -30.33 -64.96 -20.30
C PRO A 287 -29.09 -64.92 -21.20
N LEU A 288 -29.22 -64.30 -22.37
CA LEU A 288 -28.11 -64.14 -23.33
C LEU A 288 -27.11 -63.12 -22.80
N VAL A 289 -26.17 -63.59 -21.99
CA VAL A 289 -25.08 -62.80 -21.43
C VAL A 289 -24.00 -62.58 -22.49
N SER A 290 -23.70 -61.32 -22.81
CA SER A 290 -22.65 -60.96 -23.76
C SER A 290 -21.25 -61.21 -23.18
N THR A 291 -20.42 -61.93 -23.93
CA THR A 291 -19.02 -62.21 -23.55
C THR A 291 -18.06 -61.27 -24.26
N TRP A 292 -16.92 -60.98 -23.63
CA TRP A 292 -16.01 -59.91 -24.07
C TRP A 292 -14.59 -60.41 -24.28
N LYS A 293 -14.04 -60.10 -25.46
CA LYS A 293 -12.72 -60.54 -25.89
C LYS A 293 -11.85 -59.35 -26.27
N TYR A 294 -10.60 -59.36 -25.82
CA TYR A 294 -9.61 -58.39 -26.28
C TYR A 294 -8.97 -58.87 -27.59
N ALA A 295 -9.24 -58.16 -28.68
CA ALA A 295 -8.55 -58.33 -29.94
C ALA A 295 -7.36 -57.36 -29.98
N PRO A 296 -6.11 -57.84 -29.91
CA PRO A 296 -4.96 -56.95 -30.10
C PRO A 296 -5.04 -56.33 -31.50
N PRO A 297 -4.72 -55.03 -31.65
CA PRO A 297 -4.74 -54.41 -32.96
C PRO A 297 -3.79 -55.18 -33.89
N PRO A 298 -4.18 -55.45 -35.15
CA PRO A 298 -3.29 -56.10 -36.11
C PRO A 298 -2.01 -55.26 -36.20
N PRO A 299 -0.81 -55.88 -36.30
CA PRO A 299 0.44 -55.15 -36.35
C PRO A 299 0.44 -54.28 -37.60
N SER A 300 0.13 -52.99 -37.42
CA SER A 300 0.00 -52.05 -38.53
C SER A 300 1.38 -51.89 -39.16
N THR A 301 1.49 -52.30 -40.42
CA THR A 301 2.68 -52.00 -41.22
C THR A 301 2.80 -50.48 -41.26
N PRO A 302 3.89 -49.89 -40.73
CA PRO A 302 3.99 -48.44 -40.65
C PRO A 302 3.85 -47.86 -42.05
N SER A 303 3.02 -46.84 -42.20
CA SER A 303 2.85 -46.11 -43.47
C SER A 303 4.23 -45.75 -44.06
N PRO A 304 4.42 -45.76 -45.39
CA PRO A 304 5.70 -45.42 -46.00
C PRO A 304 6.23 -44.05 -45.55
N LEU A 305 5.34 -43.11 -45.19
CA LEU A 305 5.71 -41.82 -44.58
C LEU A 305 6.22 -41.96 -43.13
N VAL A 306 5.63 -42.86 -42.33
CA VAL A 306 6.13 -43.15 -40.98
C VAL A 306 7.50 -43.86 -41.06
N GLN A 307 7.67 -44.76 -42.04
CA GLN A 307 8.98 -45.39 -42.31
C GLN A 307 10.02 -44.36 -42.76
N SER A 308 9.67 -43.42 -43.64
CA SER A 308 10.62 -42.38 -44.06
C SER A 308 10.95 -41.39 -42.94
N ILE A 309 9.98 -41.03 -42.07
CA ILE A 309 10.24 -40.23 -40.87
C ILE A 309 11.08 -40.99 -39.84
N GLN A 310 10.85 -42.29 -39.63
CA GLN A 310 11.69 -43.10 -38.74
C GLN A 310 13.11 -43.24 -39.29
N SER A 311 13.25 -43.49 -40.60
CA SER A 311 14.53 -43.53 -41.30
C SER A 311 15.27 -42.19 -41.20
N LEU A 312 14.58 -41.07 -41.43
CA LEU A 312 15.13 -39.72 -41.26
C LEU A 312 15.51 -39.43 -39.81
N SER A 313 14.68 -39.83 -38.84
CA SER A 313 14.95 -39.68 -37.41
C SER A 313 16.16 -40.50 -36.95
N SER A 314 16.39 -41.67 -37.55
CA SER A 314 17.61 -42.47 -37.31
C SER A 314 18.83 -42.01 -38.10
N ALA A 315 18.65 -41.36 -39.25
CA ALA A 315 19.73 -40.84 -40.10
C ALA A 315 20.17 -39.42 -39.66
N MET A 316 19.28 -38.65 -39.03
CA MET A 316 19.66 -37.42 -38.35
C MET A 316 20.61 -37.76 -37.19
N PRO A 317 21.70 -37.00 -37.01
CA PRO A 317 22.60 -37.24 -35.90
C PRO A 317 21.82 -37.08 -34.59
N VAL A 318 21.74 -38.17 -33.81
CA VAL A 318 21.18 -38.15 -32.46
C VAL A 318 21.87 -36.99 -31.73
N PRO A 319 21.13 -35.99 -31.21
CA PRO A 319 21.76 -34.80 -30.67
C PRO A 319 22.62 -35.19 -29.47
N GLU A 320 23.94 -35.19 -29.66
CA GLU A 320 24.92 -35.36 -28.59
C GLU A 320 24.57 -34.38 -27.48
N LYS A 321 24.08 -34.92 -26.35
CA LYS A 321 23.70 -34.24 -25.09
C LYS A 321 23.82 -32.72 -25.21
N ILE A 322 22.75 -32.08 -25.70
CA ILE A 322 22.66 -30.65 -26.08
C ILE A 322 23.76 -29.87 -25.37
N ARG A 323 24.88 -29.62 -26.08
CA ARG A 323 26.00 -28.86 -25.51
C ARG A 323 25.43 -27.48 -25.22
N ILE A 324 25.12 -27.23 -23.94
CA ILE A 324 24.43 -26.02 -23.48
C ILE A 324 25.18 -24.85 -24.09
N SER A 325 24.53 -24.19 -25.04
CA SER A 325 25.20 -23.14 -25.80
C SER A 325 25.66 -22.08 -24.78
N PRO A 326 26.90 -21.57 -24.86
CA PRO A 326 27.34 -20.50 -23.96
C PRO A 326 26.42 -19.25 -24.07
N PHE A 327 25.65 -19.14 -25.15
CA PHE A 327 24.63 -18.11 -25.36
C PHE A 327 23.24 -18.48 -24.83
N GLN A 328 22.96 -19.73 -24.46
CA GLN A 328 21.65 -20.12 -23.92
C GLN A 328 21.36 -19.39 -22.60
N HIS A 329 22.38 -19.23 -21.75
CA HIS A 329 22.29 -18.36 -20.56
C HIS A 329 22.03 -16.90 -20.96
N VAL A 330 22.65 -16.38 -22.02
CA VAL A 330 22.40 -15.00 -22.48
C VAL A 330 20.95 -14.82 -22.96
N ILE A 331 20.40 -15.77 -23.72
CA ILE A 331 19.00 -15.74 -24.15
C ILE A 331 18.04 -15.86 -22.96
N GLN A 332 18.35 -16.71 -21.98
CA GLN A 332 17.61 -16.80 -20.71
C GLN A 332 17.64 -15.46 -19.96
N THR A 333 18.81 -14.85 -19.77
CA THR A 333 18.93 -13.55 -19.07
C THR A 333 18.24 -12.43 -19.84
N LEU A 334 18.25 -12.45 -21.18
CA LEU A 334 17.50 -11.49 -22.00
C LEU A 334 15.99 -11.68 -21.89
N SER A 335 15.48 -12.92 -21.77
CA SER A 335 14.05 -13.17 -21.56
C SER A 335 13.61 -12.72 -20.15
N GLU A 336 14.40 -13.02 -19.13
CA GLU A 336 14.18 -12.56 -17.75
C GLU A 336 14.23 -11.02 -17.64
N PHE A 337 15.20 -10.38 -18.29
CA PHE A 337 15.29 -8.91 -18.36
C PHE A 337 14.09 -8.29 -19.09
N THR A 338 13.62 -8.92 -20.17
CA THR A 338 12.40 -8.49 -20.90
C THR A 338 11.15 -8.67 -20.04
N GLY A 339 11.04 -9.76 -19.28
CA GLY A 339 9.98 -9.96 -18.29
C GLY A 339 10.03 -8.95 -17.15
N TYR A 340 11.22 -8.57 -16.69
CA TYR A 340 11.40 -7.53 -15.67
C TYR A 340 10.97 -6.15 -16.19
N ILE A 341 11.40 -5.74 -17.39
CA ILE A 341 10.93 -4.49 -18.01
C ILE A 341 9.40 -4.52 -18.18
N SER A 342 8.85 -5.60 -18.74
CA SER A 342 7.41 -5.73 -18.97
C SER A 342 6.61 -5.65 -17.67
N SER A 343 7.06 -6.30 -16.59
CA SER A 343 6.38 -6.24 -15.29
C SER A 343 6.46 -4.86 -14.63
N GLN A 344 7.58 -4.14 -14.74
CA GLN A 344 7.74 -2.81 -14.14
C GLN A 344 6.99 -1.70 -14.92
N VAL A 345 6.98 -1.74 -16.26
CA VAL A 345 6.39 -0.70 -17.10
C VAL A 345 4.86 -0.56 -16.92
N TYR A 346 4.19 -1.63 -16.48
CA TYR A 346 2.73 -1.64 -16.29
C TYR A 346 2.26 -1.56 -14.83
N ILE A 347 3.14 -1.40 -13.83
CA ILE A 347 2.70 -1.20 -12.44
C ILE A 347 2.07 0.19 -12.33
N PRO A 348 0.77 0.32 -12.02
CA PRO A 348 0.16 1.63 -11.83
C PRO A 348 0.82 2.33 -10.62
N TYR A 349 1.22 3.58 -10.81
CA TYR A 349 1.84 4.39 -9.76
C TYR A 349 0.94 4.47 -8.52
N HIS A 350 1.33 3.76 -7.46
CA HIS A 350 0.74 3.88 -6.14
C HIS A 350 1.49 4.96 -5.36
N PRO A 351 0.92 6.16 -5.15
CA PRO A 351 1.53 7.13 -4.23
C PRO A 351 1.57 6.51 -2.82
N PRO A 352 2.69 6.63 -2.09
CA PRO A 352 2.80 6.05 -0.75
C PRO A 352 1.79 6.71 0.20
N PRO A 353 1.00 5.92 0.97
CA PRO A 353 0.03 6.45 1.90
C PRO A 353 0.73 6.97 3.16
N GLY A 354 0.93 8.29 3.27
CA GLY A 354 1.43 8.93 4.50
C GLY A 354 2.47 10.05 4.34
N GLY A 355 2.49 10.77 3.23
CA GLY A 355 3.50 11.81 2.93
C GLY A 355 3.13 13.27 3.30
N MET A 356 2.53 13.54 4.47
CA MET A 356 2.45 14.93 4.98
C MET A 356 3.79 15.30 5.63
N GLY A 357 4.74 15.78 4.83
CA GLY A 357 6.08 16.20 5.28
C GLY A 357 6.52 17.48 4.57
N ILE A 358 7.05 18.43 5.35
CA ILE A 358 7.35 19.80 4.91
C ILE A 358 8.44 19.82 3.82
N VAL A 359 8.18 20.56 2.74
CA VAL A 359 9.06 20.64 1.57
C VAL A 359 10.15 21.69 1.78
N THR A 360 11.40 21.27 1.98
CA THR A 360 12.58 22.16 1.94
C THR A 360 13.77 21.52 1.23
N SER A 361 13.73 21.50 -0.10
CA SER A 361 14.90 21.69 -0.97
C SER A 361 14.45 21.77 -2.44
N HIS A 362 15.29 22.39 -3.28
CA HIS A 362 15.02 22.52 -4.70
C HIS A 362 15.19 21.18 -5.44
N SER A 363 14.34 21.00 -6.45
CA SER A 363 14.53 20.30 -7.72
C SER A 363 13.84 18.94 -7.91
N LEU A 364 13.05 18.93 -8.99
CA LEU A 364 12.42 17.78 -9.66
C LEU A 364 11.15 17.24 -9.01
N SER A 365 10.24 16.77 -9.87
CA SER A 365 8.98 16.17 -9.45
C SER A 365 9.21 14.82 -8.76
N PRO A 366 8.30 14.35 -7.89
CA PRO A 366 8.43 13.04 -7.25
C PRO A 366 8.56 11.89 -8.26
N ALA A 367 8.01 12.04 -9.47
CA ALA A 367 8.19 11.07 -10.56
C ALA A 367 9.63 11.06 -11.12
N GLU A 368 10.30 12.21 -11.19
CA GLU A 368 11.70 12.32 -11.63
C GLU A 368 12.69 11.89 -10.53
N GLU A 369 12.37 12.11 -9.26
CA GLU A 369 13.15 11.54 -8.15
C GLU A 369 13.05 10.02 -8.10
N GLN A 370 11.84 9.48 -8.30
CA GLN A 370 11.59 8.05 -8.47
C GLN A 370 12.38 7.50 -9.68
N LEU A 371 12.26 8.14 -10.85
CA LEU A 371 13.01 7.78 -12.06
C LEU A 371 14.54 7.81 -11.83
N LYS A 372 15.06 8.82 -11.11
CA LYS A 372 16.49 8.88 -10.74
C LYS A 372 16.89 7.78 -9.76
N ARG A 373 16.00 7.37 -8.85
CA ARG A 373 16.22 6.26 -7.93
C ARG A 373 16.22 4.93 -8.70
N GLU A 374 15.29 4.74 -9.63
CA GLU A 374 15.20 3.58 -10.52
C GLU A 374 16.38 3.50 -11.49
N ILE A 375 16.81 4.61 -12.10
CA ILE A 375 18.04 4.66 -12.91
C ILE A 375 19.26 4.31 -12.04
N ARG A 376 19.30 4.73 -10.77
CA ARG A 376 20.39 4.38 -9.86
C ARG A 376 20.37 2.91 -9.45
N THR A 377 19.20 2.30 -9.18
CA THR A 377 19.10 0.87 -8.87
C THR A 377 19.37 0.02 -10.10
N LEU A 378 18.81 0.36 -11.27
CA LEU A 378 19.06 -0.32 -12.54
C LEU A 378 20.54 -0.22 -12.96
N LYS A 379 21.16 0.96 -12.82
CA LYS A 379 22.61 1.14 -13.03
C LYS A 379 23.42 0.32 -12.01
N GLY A 380 22.98 0.27 -10.76
CA GLY A 380 23.58 -0.58 -9.73
C GLY A 380 23.50 -2.07 -10.09
N LEU A 381 22.35 -2.54 -10.56
CA LEU A 381 22.09 -3.90 -10.99
C LEU A 381 22.99 -4.26 -12.19
N VAL A 382 22.94 -3.46 -13.26
CA VAL A 382 23.65 -3.69 -14.53
C VAL A 382 25.18 -3.56 -14.40
N LEU A 383 25.68 -2.66 -13.54
CA LEU A 383 27.12 -2.51 -13.31
C LEU A 383 27.66 -3.46 -12.23
N ASN A 384 26.83 -3.92 -11.28
CA ASN A 384 27.25 -4.93 -10.31
C ASN A 384 27.19 -6.33 -10.93
N ARG A 385 28.15 -6.59 -11.84
CA ARG A 385 28.32 -7.85 -12.58
C ARG A 385 28.40 -9.11 -11.69
N LYS A 386 28.61 -8.96 -10.37
CA LYS A 386 28.58 -10.07 -9.40
C LYS A 386 27.16 -10.53 -9.04
N SER A 387 26.13 -9.71 -9.21
CA SER A 387 24.74 -10.09 -8.93
C SER A 387 24.07 -10.88 -10.06
N PHE A 388 24.61 -10.80 -11.28
CA PHE A 388 24.07 -11.48 -12.47
C PHE A 388 24.82 -12.74 -12.89
N MET A 389 25.90 -13.10 -12.20
CA MET A 389 26.61 -14.34 -12.42
C MET A 389 26.61 -15.17 -11.14
N PRO A 390 25.65 -16.11 -10.95
CA PRO A 390 25.86 -17.19 -9.99
C PRO A 390 27.21 -17.83 -10.30
N SER A 391 28.04 -18.01 -9.27
CA SER A 391 29.41 -18.47 -9.44
C SER A 391 29.41 -19.83 -10.11
N ILE A 392 29.83 -19.88 -11.39
CA ILE A 392 29.92 -21.11 -12.17
C ILE A 392 30.76 -22.10 -11.36
N PRO A 393 30.22 -23.26 -10.93
CA PRO A 393 30.99 -24.25 -10.22
C PRO A 393 32.09 -24.72 -11.18
N ARG A 394 33.34 -24.41 -10.82
CA ARG A 394 34.50 -24.72 -11.65
C ARG A 394 34.52 -26.23 -11.85
N PRO A 395 34.46 -26.77 -13.09
CA PRO A 395 34.47 -28.20 -13.31
C PRO A 395 35.73 -28.78 -12.67
N GLY A 396 35.55 -29.78 -11.80
CA GLY A 396 36.64 -30.40 -11.08
C GLY A 396 37.67 -30.93 -12.08
N VAL A 397 38.92 -30.48 -11.94
CA VAL A 397 40.03 -31.03 -12.71
C VAL A 397 40.22 -32.45 -12.22
N PHE A 398 39.65 -33.41 -12.94
CA PHE A 398 39.94 -34.82 -12.76
C PHE A 398 41.40 -35.04 -13.13
N SER A 399 42.27 -35.03 -12.11
CA SER A 399 43.64 -35.51 -12.26
C SER A 399 43.57 -37.02 -12.49
N PRO A 400 44.04 -37.54 -13.64
CA PRO A 400 44.19 -38.98 -13.80
C PRO A 400 45.23 -39.46 -12.77
N ALA A 401 44.89 -40.53 -12.04
CA ALA A 401 45.85 -41.18 -11.16
C ALA A 401 46.93 -41.86 -12.03
N PRO A 402 48.22 -41.79 -11.65
CA PRO A 402 49.24 -42.62 -12.26
C PRO A 402 48.99 -44.10 -11.90
N THR A 403 49.36 -44.97 -12.84
CA THR A 403 49.24 -46.45 -12.80
C THR A 403 50.01 -47.09 -11.64
#